data_AF-Q5H798-F1
#
_entry.id   AF-Q5H798-F1
#
_cell.length_a   1.000
_cell.length_b   1.000
_cell.length_c   1.000
_cell.angle_alpha   90.00
_cell.angle_beta   90.00
_cell.angle_gamma   90.00
#
_symmetry.space_group_name_H-M   'P 1'
#
loop_
_entity.id
_entity.type
_entity.pdbx_description
1 polymer ?
#
loop_
_entity_poly.entity_id
_entity_poly.type
_entity_poly.pdbx_seq_one_letter_code
_entity_poly.pdbx_strand_id
1 'polypeptide(L)' 'SVVVDGNLVTSRGPATAFDFALAIADAVLGAGTSEHVAKALLKV' A
#
# COMPACT_ATOMS: atom_id res chain seq x y z
N SER A 1 -1.31 4.85 9.88
CA SER A 1 -2.52 4.71 9.04
C SER A 1 -2.17 5.20 7.67
N VAL A 2 -2.84 4.61 6.67
CA VAL A 2 -2.85 5.09 5.30
C VAL A 2 -4.25 5.56 5.00
N VAL A 3 -4.38 6.68 4.29
CA VAL A 3 -5.66 7.21 3.83
C VAL A 3 -5.57 7.38 2.32
N VAL A 4 -6.59 6.92 1.61
CA VAL A 4 -6.74 7.04 0.17
C VAL A 4 -7.96 7.91 -0.11
N ASP A 5 -7.76 9.01 -0.84
CA ASP A 5 -8.83 9.89 -1.32
C ASP A 5 -8.63 10.15 -2.81
N GLY A 6 -9.44 9.49 -3.65
CA GLY A 6 -9.25 9.48 -5.10
C GLY A 6 -7.86 8.97 -5.49
N ASN A 7 -7.03 9.86 -6.03
CA ASN A 7 -5.65 9.59 -6.44
C ASN A 7 -4.60 10.10 -5.44
N LEU A 8 -5.02 10.61 -4.28
CA LEU A 8 -4.13 11.07 -3.21
C LEU A 8 -4.01 10.00 -2.12
N VAL A 9 -2.78 9.51 -1.93
CA VAL A 9 -2.46 8.56 -0.86
C VAL A 9 -1.57 9.27 0.17
N THR A 10 -1.93 9.21 1.45
CA THR A 10 -1.14 9.80 2.55
C THR A 10 -0.82 8.76 3.63
N SER A 11 0.30 8.96 4.33
CA SER A 11 0.79 8.06 5.38
C SER A 11 1.30 8.84 6.58
N ARG A 12 1.15 8.24 7.78
CA ARG A 12 1.46 8.90 9.05
C ARG A 12 2.95 8.96 9.39
N GLY A 13 3.77 8.06 8.85
CA GLY A 13 5.20 8.00 9.14
C GLY A 13 5.83 6.63 8.91
N PRO A 14 7.07 6.39 9.43
CA PRO A 14 7.86 5.21 9.11
C PRO A 14 7.17 3.88 9.44
N ALA A 15 6.43 3.82 10.54
CA ALA A 15 5.70 2.61 10.95
C ALA A 15 4.61 2.17 9.96
N THR A 16 4.19 3.05 9.04
CA THR A 16 3.17 2.74 8.02
C THR A 16 3.70 2.81 6.59
N ALA A 17 5.03 2.79 6.42
CA ALA A 17 5.66 2.84 5.11
C ALA A 17 5.29 1.63 4.24
N PHE A 18 5.22 0.42 4.82
CA PHE A 18 4.83 -0.77 4.07
C PHE A 18 3.38 -0.69 3.58
N ASP A 19 2.42 -0.33 4.45
CA ASP A 19 1.02 -0.19 4.04
C ASP A 19 0.86 0.88 2.95
N PHE A 20 1.63 1.96 3.07
CA PHE A 20 1.60 3.06 2.12
C PHE A 20 2.08 2.62 0.73
N ALA A 21 3.19 1.90 0.66
CA ALA A 21 3.71 1.36 -0.60
C ALA A 21 2.74 0.35 -1.24
N LEU A 22 2.10 -0.50 -0.44
CA LEU A 22 1.11 -1.46 -0.92
C LEU A 22 -0.14 -0.77 -1.48
N ALA A 23 -0.63 0.28 -0.82
CA ALA A 23 -1.76 1.08 -1.34
C ALA A 23 -1.41 1.76 -2.67
N ILE A 24 -0.17 2.25 -2.83
CA ILE A 24 0.30 2.80 -4.11
C ILE A 24 0.34 1.72 -5.20
N ALA A 25 0.80 0.51 -4.86
CA ALA A 25 0.87 -0.60 -5.82
C ALA A 25 -0.50 -0.92 -6.40
N ASP A 26 -1.54 -1.02 -5.57
CA ASP A 26 -2.91 -1.22 -6.05
C ASP A 26 -3.44 -0.04 -6.87
N ALA A 27 -3.14 1.19 -6.46
CA ALA A 27 -3.60 2.40 -7.15
C ALA A 27 -3.01 2.53 -8.58
N VAL A 28 -1.79 2.04 -8.80
CA VAL A 28 -1.07 2.18 -10.09
C VAL A 28 -1.20 0.94 -10.96
N LEU A 29 -1.12 -0.25 -10.36
CA LEU A 29 -1.05 -1.53 -11.08
C LEU A 29 -2.38 -2.29 -11.07
N GLY A 30 -3.36 -1.81 -10.30
CA GLY A 30 -4.68 -2.40 -10.17
C GLY A 30 -4.81 -3.27 -8.91
N ALA A 31 -6.07 -3.49 -8.54
CA ALA A 31 -6.43 -4.22 -7.34
C ALA A 31 -5.85 -5.65 -7.31
N GLY A 32 -5.35 -6.06 -6.14
CA GLY A 32 -4.78 -7.39 -5.90
C GLY A 32 -3.26 -7.46 -6.09
N THR A 33 -2.64 -6.39 -6.59
CA THR A 33 -1.18 -6.29 -6.68
C THR A 33 -0.56 -6.27 -5.29
N SER A 34 -1.16 -5.51 -4.37
CA SER A 34 -0.71 -5.40 -2.98
C SER A 34 -0.66 -6.74 -2.28
N GLU A 35 -1.64 -7.62 -2.51
CA GLU A 35 -1.74 -8.93 -1.86
C GLU A 35 -0.60 -9.87 -2.32
N HIS A 36 -0.31 -9.87 -3.63
CA HIS A 36 0.82 -10.61 -4.18
C HIS A 36 2.16 -10.11 -3.61
N VAL A 37 2.35 -8.79 -3.59
CA VAL A 37 3.59 -8.15 -3.09
C VAL A 37 3.74 -8.36 -1.58
N ALA A 38 2.66 -8.21 -0.80
CA ALA A 38 2.68 -8.42 0.65
C ALA A 38 3.11 -9.86 1.00
N LYS A 39 2.57 -10.85 0.28
CA LYS A 39 2.94 -12.25 0.45
C LYS A 39 4.42 -12.50 0.15
N ALA A 40 4.94 -11.91 -0.92
CA ALA A 40 6.36 -12.02 -1.28
C ALA A 40 7.29 -11.36 -0.25
N LEU A 41 6.83 -10.29 0.39
CA LEU A 41 7.56 -9.59 1.45
C LEU A 41 7.41 -10.24 2.84
N LEU A 42 6.70 -11.38 2.93
CA LEU A 42 6.35 -12.05 4.20
C LEU A 42 5.63 -11.10 5.18
N LYS A 43 4.93 -10.12 4.62
CA LYS A 43 4.10 -9.21 5.39
C LYS A 43 2.79 -9.94 5.67
N VAL A 44 2.64 -10.35 6.93
CA VAL A 44 1.43 -10.93 7.53
C VAL A 44 0.33 -9.90 7.72
#